data_AF-A0A6N6NR25-F1
#
_entry.id   AF-A0A6N6NR25-F1
#
_cell.length_a   1.000
_cell.length_b   1.000
_cell.length_c   1.000
_cell.angle_alpha   90.00
_cell.angle_beta   90.00
_cell.angle_gamma   90.00
#
_symmetry.space_group_name_H-M   'P 1'
#
loop_
_entity.id
_entity.type
_entity.pdbx_description
1 polymer ?
#
loop_
_entity_poly.entity_id
_entity_poly.type
_entity_poly.pdbx_seq_one_letter_code
_entity_poly.pdbx_strand_id
1 'polypeptide(L)'
;MRAKRLGRIRIDDGKLCNQGRGRRENAVGPYAFDDALTGSSITCDYPGLQALMVERSDEPITCTSLFFPGCSLINYGLPLVQSVYDLLKSAGEVDGISLLCCGKILQYEPDGPAQRRSFEAELIEQVSARCTRRIVAACPNCVLALRGALARDERTQGVEIVALPLLLAQMGYHIDAGIAREMLNRELAWRHPDWYDEGGNPTEACEAPESLLFMPHDSCPDKKTGEFADGLRALMPEELLVEGEKVRKRSVCCGSLARAAGKTELADSQAREHGQDASDLGASAIVTACVSCTFQLMMAQREVPVFHYLELLFNWRIDWYHADAYMKLRFLFDDSLGVEKQGQGARNFVGLGGEGAAKEDA
;
A
#
# COMPACT_ATOMS: atom_id res chain seq x y z
N MET A 1 25.94 -44.28 16.94
CA MET A 1 25.11 -43.08 16.67
C MET A 1 24.86 -43.01 15.17
N ARG A 2 23.63 -43.28 14.72
CA ARG A 2 23.27 -43.33 13.30
C ARG A 2 22.98 -41.92 12.78
N ALA A 3 23.75 -41.47 11.80
CA ALA A 3 23.47 -40.30 10.98
C ALA A 3 22.11 -40.48 10.27
N LYS A 4 21.14 -39.62 10.58
CA LYS A 4 19.91 -39.51 9.78
C LYS A 4 20.28 -38.81 8.48
N ARG A 5 20.19 -39.54 7.36
CA ARG A 5 20.18 -39.00 6.01
C ARG A 5 19.09 -37.93 5.92
N LEU A 6 19.48 -36.67 5.80
CA LEU A 6 18.63 -35.61 5.26
C LEU A 6 18.25 -36.04 3.83
N GLY A 7 16.96 -36.26 3.63
CA GLY A 7 16.40 -36.55 2.31
C GLY A 7 16.79 -35.44 1.35
N ARG A 8 17.19 -35.83 0.13
CA ARG A 8 17.49 -34.93 -0.98
C ARG A 8 16.26 -34.04 -1.24
N ILE A 9 16.35 -32.79 -0.83
CA ILE A 9 15.47 -31.71 -1.28
C ILE A 9 15.85 -31.47 -2.75
N ARG A 10 14.92 -31.78 -3.66
CA ARG A 10 15.04 -31.36 -5.05
C ARG A 10 14.92 -29.83 -5.09
N ILE A 11 15.88 -29.25 -5.79
CA ILE A 11 16.00 -27.83 -6.10
C ILE A 11 14.83 -27.45 -7.02
N ASP A 12 14.01 -26.50 -6.58
CA ASP A 12 13.32 -25.56 -7.45
C ASP A 12 13.88 -24.17 -7.10
N ASP A 13 14.55 -23.58 -8.09
CA ASP A 13 15.28 -22.33 -8.05
C ASP A 13 14.31 -21.13 -8.06
N GLY A 14 14.18 -20.45 -6.92
CA GLY A 14 13.36 -19.25 -6.77
C GLY A 14 12.06 -19.52 -6.01
N LYS A 15 12.01 -19.08 -4.74
CA LYS A 15 10.83 -19.25 -3.88
C LYS A 15 9.68 -18.37 -4.38
N LEU A 16 8.89 -18.89 -5.31
CA LEU A 16 7.60 -18.31 -5.68
C LEU A 16 6.65 -18.35 -4.48
N CYS A 17 5.98 -17.22 -4.21
CA CYS A 17 4.87 -17.17 -3.27
C CYS A 17 3.66 -17.94 -3.86
N ASN A 18 3.67 -19.27 -3.76
CA ASN A 18 2.52 -20.10 -4.13
C ASN A 18 1.29 -19.85 -3.24
N GLN A 19 1.41 -19.03 -2.18
CA GLN A 19 0.28 -18.58 -1.35
C GLN A 19 -0.58 -17.51 -2.05
N GLY A 20 -0.09 -16.85 -3.11
CA GLY A 20 -0.84 -15.86 -3.90
C GLY A 20 -1.88 -16.44 -4.87
N ARG A 21 -1.89 -17.76 -5.12
CA ARG A 21 -2.89 -18.40 -6.00
C ARG A 21 -4.30 -18.46 -5.40
N GLY A 22 -4.44 -18.15 -4.12
CA GLY A 22 -5.74 -18.10 -3.46
C GLY A 22 -6.41 -16.76 -3.66
N ARG A 23 -7.15 -16.57 -4.77
CA ARG A 23 -8.46 -15.94 -4.55
C ARG A 23 -9.11 -16.79 -3.45
N ARG A 24 -9.48 -16.19 -2.32
CA ARG A 24 -10.42 -16.81 -1.38
C ARG A 24 -11.74 -16.94 -2.14
N GLU A 25 -11.84 -17.86 -3.10
CA GLU A 25 -13.08 -18.14 -3.83
C GLU A 25 -14.15 -18.69 -2.88
N ASN A 26 -13.77 -19.07 -1.65
CA ASN A 26 -14.65 -19.72 -0.66
C ASN A 26 -14.43 -19.32 0.82
N ALA A 27 -13.75 -18.22 1.14
CA ALA A 27 -13.65 -17.83 2.56
C ALA A 27 -14.79 -16.91 2.98
N VAL A 28 -15.80 -17.53 3.58
CA VAL A 28 -17.02 -16.89 4.09
C VAL A 28 -16.73 -16.29 5.48
N GLY A 29 -16.09 -15.12 5.54
CA GLY A 29 -15.89 -14.42 6.81
C GLY A 29 -15.01 -13.16 6.71
N PRO A 30 -15.20 -12.18 7.61
CA PRO A 30 -14.42 -10.94 7.62
C PRO A 30 -12.94 -11.23 7.91
N TYR A 31 -12.06 -10.33 7.44
CA TYR A 31 -10.66 -10.30 7.86
C TYR A 31 -10.58 -9.89 9.32
N ALA A 32 -9.67 -10.48 10.09
CA ALA A 32 -9.54 -10.19 11.52
C ALA A 32 -8.06 -9.94 11.86
N PHE A 33 -7.79 -8.84 12.56
CA PHE A 33 -6.46 -8.42 12.95
C PHE A 33 -6.46 -8.01 14.43
N ASP A 34 -5.48 -8.50 15.18
CA ASP A 34 -5.16 -7.97 16.50
C ASP A 34 -4.13 -6.85 16.32
N ASP A 35 -4.54 -5.60 16.54
CA ASP A 35 -3.67 -4.44 16.42
C ASP A 35 -2.73 -4.36 17.62
N ALA A 36 -1.43 -4.51 17.34
CA ALA A 36 -0.41 -4.60 18.36
C ALA A 36 -0.16 -3.28 19.11
N LEU A 37 -0.46 -2.12 18.51
CA LEU A 37 -0.24 -0.83 19.14
C LEU A 37 -1.43 -0.43 20.01
N THR A 38 -2.66 -0.59 19.50
CA THR A 38 -3.87 -0.24 20.25
C THR A 38 -4.29 -1.33 21.24
N GLY A 39 -3.94 -2.59 20.97
CA GLY A 39 -4.46 -3.75 21.71
C GLY A 39 -5.86 -4.18 21.26
N SER A 40 -6.47 -3.49 20.30
CA SER A 40 -7.83 -3.81 19.82
C SER A 40 -7.84 -4.98 18.83
N SER A 41 -8.91 -5.77 18.85
CA SER A 41 -9.24 -6.68 17.75
C SER A 41 -10.12 -5.95 16.74
N ILE A 42 -9.73 -6.00 15.47
CA ILE A 42 -10.41 -5.34 14.36
C ILE A 42 -10.86 -6.40 13.37
N THR A 43 -12.16 -6.50 13.12
CA THR A 43 -12.70 -7.29 12.00
C THR A 43 -13.16 -6.36 10.89
N CYS A 44 -12.79 -6.65 9.64
CA CYS A 44 -13.14 -5.84 8.48
C CYS A 44 -13.61 -6.73 7.33
N ASP A 45 -14.78 -6.44 6.76
CA ASP A 45 -15.23 -7.11 5.54
C ASP A 45 -14.55 -6.50 4.29
N TYR A 46 -14.53 -7.26 3.21
CA TYR A 46 -14.04 -6.81 1.92
C TYR A 46 -14.91 -7.44 0.83
N PRO A 47 -15.37 -6.68 -0.18
CA PRO A 47 -15.05 -5.27 -0.46
C PRO A 47 -15.83 -4.22 0.36
N GLY A 48 -16.76 -4.61 1.23
CA GLY A 48 -17.65 -3.66 1.93
C GLY A 48 -16.95 -2.58 2.75
N LEU A 49 -15.80 -2.92 3.34
CA LEU A 49 -15.02 -2.11 4.29
C LEU A 49 -15.80 -1.62 5.53
N GLN A 50 -16.83 -2.34 5.93
CA GLN A 50 -17.39 -2.31 7.28
C GLN A 50 -16.38 -2.90 8.25
N ALA A 51 -16.02 -2.12 9.26
CA ALA A 51 -15.08 -2.52 10.29
C ALA A 51 -15.74 -2.49 11.67
N LEU A 52 -15.46 -3.50 12.48
CA LEU A 52 -15.81 -3.56 13.89
C LEU A 52 -14.53 -3.63 14.70
N MET A 53 -14.40 -2.75 15.70
CA MET A 53 -13.29 -2.72 16.63
C MET A 53 -13.79 -3.09 18.02
N VAL A 54 -13.12 -4.04 18.65
CA VAL A 54 -13.36 -4.48 20.02
C VAL A 54 -12.09 -4.25 20.82
N GLU A 55 -12.16 -3.39 21.83
CA GLU A 55 -11.07 -3.20 22.78
C GLU A 55 -10.80 -4.53 23.51
N ARG A 56 -9.54 -4.98 23.52
CA ARG A 56 -9.14 -6.17 24.29
C ARG A 56 -8.19 -5.73 25.40
N SER A 57 -8.56 -6.07 26.64
CA SER A 57 -7.80 -6.02 27.91
C SER A 57 -6.80 -4.85 28.11
N ASP A 58 -6.83 -4.23 29.29
CA ASP A 58 -5.93 -3.12 29.66
C ASP A 58 -4.43 -3.48 29.75
N GLU A 59 -4.03 -4.75 29.60
CA GLU A 59 -2.62 -5.15 29.71
C GLU A 59 -1.82 -4.93 28.41
N PRO A 60 -0.68 -4.23 28.47
CA PRO A 60 0.17 -4.03 27.32
C PRO A 60 0.81 -5.33 26.81
N ILE A 61 0.29 -5.88 25.71
CA ILE A 61 0.99 -6.90 24.91
C ILE A 61 2.29 -6.30 24.34
N THR A 62 3.44 -6.90 24.64
CA THR A 62 4.72 -6.50 24.05
C THR A 62 4.81 -6.91 22.57
N CYS A 63 5.29 -6.00 21.71
CA CYS A 63 5.46 -6.26 20.28
C CYS A 63 6.77 -5.61 19.80
N THR A 64 7.82 -6.41 19.62
CA THR A 64 9.18 -5.89 19.35
C THR A 64 9.35 -5.48 17.90
N SER A 65 8.78 -6.24 16.97
CA SER A 65 8.68 -5.86 15.56
C SER A 65 7.25 -5.96 15.03
N LEU A 66 6.78 -4.96 14.28
CA LEU A 66 5.43 -4.99 13.70
C LEU A 66 5.40 -4.64 12.22
N PHE A 67 4.40 -5.17 11.53
CA PHE A 67 4.04 -4.79 10.17
C PHE A 67 3.08 -3.59 10.18
N PHE A 68 3.33 -2.62 9.31
CA PHE A 68 2.55 -1.39 9.18
C PHE A 68 2.12 -1.23 7.70
N PRO A 69 0.96 -1.76 7.30
CA PRO A 69 0.47 -1.71 5.91
C PRO A 69 0.15 -0.28 5.45
N GLY A 70 -0.28 0.59 6.37
CA GLY A 70 -0.81 1.91 6.06
C GLY A 70 -2.25 1.88 5.54
N CYS A 71 -2.93 3.02 5.69
CA CYS A 71 -4.37 3.13 5.46
C CYS A 71 -4.79 2.86 4.02
N SER A 72 -4.03 3.32 3.01
CA SER A 72 -4.42 3.10 1.61
C SER A 72 -4.41 1.62 1.24
N LEU A 73 -3.38 0.86 1.64
CA LEU A 73 -3.34 -0.58 1.31
C LEU A 73 -4.48 -1.35 1.99
N ILE A 74 -4.86 -0.96 3.21
CA ILE A 74 -6.03 -1.53 3.91
C ILE A 74 -7.32 -1.29 3.10
N ASN A 75 -7.53 -0.07 2.58
CA ASN A 75 -8.76 0.25 1.85
C ASN A 75 -8.82 -0.43 0.48
N TYR A 76 -7.73 -0.42 -0.27
CA TYR A 76 -7.75 -0.91 -1.66
C TYR A 76 -7.42 -2.41 -1.76
N GLY A 77 -6.62 -2.95 -0.84
CA GLY A 77 -6.04 -4.29 -0.94
C GLY A 77 -5.96 -5.00 0.40
N LEU A 78 -7.06 -5.05 1.18
CA LEU A 78 -7.11 -5.80 2.43
C LEU A 78 -6.64 -7.27 2.31
N PRO A 79 -6.95 -8.00 1.21
CA PRO A 79 -6.41 -9.35 1.02
C PRO A 79 -4.88 -9.37 0.88
N LEU A 80 -4.26 -8.34 0.29
CA LEU A 80 -2.81 -8.18 0.26
C LEU A 80 -2.25 -7.88 1.66
N VAL A 81 -2.95 -7.06 2.47
CA VAL A 81 -2.54 -6.80 3.86
C VAL A 81 -2.43 -8.11 4.63
N GLN A 82 -3.48 -8.95 4.58
CA GLN A 82 -3.46 -10.27 5.22
C GLN A 82 -2.33 -11.15 4.69
N SER A 83 -2.19 -11.25 3.37
CA SER A 83 -1.20 -12.12 2.73
C SER A 83 0.24 -11.72 3.07
N VAL A 84 0.54 -10.42 3.06
CA VAL A 84 1.85 -9.89 3.46
C VAL A 84 2.09 -10.12 4.94
N TYR A 85 1.09 -9.87 5.79
CA TYR A 85 1.23 -10.08 7.23
C TYR A 85 1.50 -11.54 7.57
N ASP A 86 0.72 -12.47 7.02
CA ASP A 86 0.90 -13.91 7.21
C ASP A 86 2.28 -14.37 6.76
N LEU A 87 2.74 -13.84 5.62
CA LEU A 87 4.09 -14.10 5.11
C LEU A 87 5.17 -13.63 6.10
N LEU A 88 5.14 -12.36 6.50
CA LEU A 88 6.15 -11.80 7.40
C LEU A 88 6.11 -12.48 8.77
N LYS A 89 4.91 -12.75 9.29
CA LYS A 89 4.71 -13.40 10.59
C LYS A 89 5.22 -14.84 10.59
N SER A 90 4.90 -15.61 9.55
CA SER A 90 5.36 -17.00 9.42
C SER A 90 6.86 -17.13 9.17
N ALA A 91 7.48 -16.11 8.55
CA ALA A 91 8.92 -16.02 8.38
C ALA A 91 9.67 -15.54 9.65
N GLY A 92 8.95 -15.10 10.69
CA GLY A 92 9.53 -14.54 11.90
C GLY A 92 10.08 -13.12 11.75
N GLU A 93 9.68 -12.40 10.70
CA GLU A 93 10.12 -11.03 10.44
C GLU A 93 9.39 -9.98 11.28
N VAL A 94 8.18 -10.30 11.76
CA VAL A 94 7.36 -9.44 12.62
C VAL A 94 6.63 -10.24 13.69
N ASP A 95 6.40 -9.62 14.84
CA ASP A 95 5.62 -10.15 15.96
C ASP A 95 4.12 -9.81 15.86
N GLY A 96 3.78 -8.71 15.20
CA GLY A 96 2.40 -8.24 15.11
C GLY A 96 2.16 -7.33 13.92
N ILE A 97 0.97 -6.74 13.87
CA ILE A 97 0.54 -5.77 12.86
C ILE A 97 -0.08 -4.56 13.57
N SER A 98 0.03 -3.38 13.00
CA SER A 98 -0.83 -2.25 13.37
C SER A 98 -1.50 -1.66 12.13
N LEU A 99 -2.82 -1.54 12.19
CA LEU A 99 -3.67 -0.98 11.14
C LEU A 99 -3.80 0.54 11.20
N LEU A 100 -3.15 1.17 12.19
CA LEU A 100 -3.15 2.61 12.36
C LEU A 100 -2.73 3.36 11.08
N CYS A 101 -3.35 4.51 10.86
CA CYS A 101 -2.88 5.51 9.91
C CYS A 101 -1.60 6.15 10.46
N CYS A 102 -0.62 6.47 9.62
CA CYS A 102 0.59 7.20 10.05
C CYS A 102 0.35 8.70 10.34
N GLY A 103 -0.88 9.18 10.30
CA GLY A 103 -1.23 10.59 10.56
C GLY A 103 -0.83 11.58 9.46
N LYS A 104 -0.10 11.17 8.40
CA LYS A 104 0.34 12.10 7.34
C LYS A 104 -0.80 12.92 6.75
N ILE A 105 -1.94 12.28 6.46
CA ILE A 105 -3.06 12.94 5.79
C ILE A 105 -3.72 14.02 6.66
N LEU A 106 -3.64 13.89 8.00
CA LEU A 106 -4.19 14.87 8.94
C LEU A 106 -3.64 16.28 8.69
N GLN A 107 -2.41 16.40 8.17
CA GLN A 107 -1.81 17.71 7.89
C GLN A 107 -2.59 18.56 6.88
N TYR A 108 -3.48 17.95 6.09
CA TYR A 108 -4.28 18.61 5.06
C TYR A 108 -5.73 18.89 5.49
N GLU A 109 -6.09 18.54 6.72
CA GLU A 109 -7.43 18.75 7.26
C GLU A 109 -7.55 20.10 8.00
N PRO A 110 -8.77 20.62 8.19
CA PRO A 110 -9.01 21.74 9.11
C PRO A 110 -8.46 21.41 10.51
N ASP A 111 -7.71 22.34 11.12
CA ASP A 111 -6.96 22.12 12.37
C ASP A 111 -5.96 20.94 12.36
N GLY A 112 -5.66 20.45 11.17
CA GLY A 112 -4.83 19.28 10.89
C GLY A 112 -3.48 19.24 11.59
N PRO A 113 -2.69 20.35 11.62
CA PRO A 113 -1.41 20.36 12.33
C PRO A 113 -1.54 20.11 13.83
N ALA A 114 -2.62 20.55 14.47
CA ALA A 114 -2.84 20.31 15.90
C ALA A 114 -3.26 18.85 16.14
N GLN A 115 -4.24 18.36 15.39
CA GLN A 115 -4.70 16.97 15.45
C GLN A 115 -3.54 15.99 15.18
N ARG A 116 -2.70 16.30 14.18
CA ARG A 116 -1.52 15.50 13.87
C ARG A 116 -0.53 15.46 15.03
N ARG A 117 -0.30 16.57 15.74
CA ARG A 117 0.61 16.58 16.91
C ARG A 117 0.07 15.72 18.05
N SER A 118 -1.23 15.81 18.34
CA SER A 118 -1.87 14.96 19.36
C SER A 118 -1.77 13.49 18.99
N PHE A 119 -2.11 13.15 17.74
CA PHE A 119 -1.97 11.80 17.21
C PHE A 119 -0.52 11.28 17.27
N GLU A 120 0.46 12.09 16.87
CA GLU A 120 1.88 11.71 16.91
C GLU A 120 2.34 11.44 18.36
N ALA A 121 1.87 12.22 19.34
CA ALA A 121 2.19 12.01 20.75
C ALA A 121 1.65 10.67 21.27
N GLU A 122 0.41 10.33 20.91
CA GLU A 122 -0.20 9.06 21.29
C GLU A 122 0.46 7.87 20.58
N LEU A 123 0.83 8.03 19.30
CA LEU A 123 1.58 7.03 18.56
C LEU A 123 2.93 6.72 19.23
N ILE A 124 3.67 7.76 19.65
CA ILE A 124 4.94 7.61 20.37
C ILE A 124 4.72 6.86 21.68
N GLU A 125 3.68 7.21 22.43
CA GLU A 125 3.36 6.54 23.69
C GLU A 125 3.08 5.04 23.48
N GLN A 126 2.25 4.68 22.50
CA GLN A 126 1.96 3.28 22.21
C GLN A 126 3.20 2.52 21.71
N VAL A 127 4.00 3.10 20.82
CA VAL A 127 5.26 2.48 20.36
C VAL A 127 6.21 2.22 21.53
N SER A 128 6.33 3.18 22.45
CA SER A 128 7.15 3.05 23.67
C SER A 128 6.58 1.98 24.62
N ALA A 129 5.28 2.03 24.92
CA ALA A 129 4.62 1.12 25.86
C ALA A 129 4.68 -0.35 25.42
N ARG A 130 4.65 -0.59 24.10
CA ARG A 130 4.74 -1.95 23.51
C ARG A 130 6.17 -2.44 23.31
N CYS A 131 7.17 -1.62 23.66
CA CYS A 131 8.60 -1.89 23.45
C CYS A 131 8.96 -2.17 21.98
N THR A 132 8.25 -1.54 21.04
CA THR A 132 8.49 -1.71 19.61
C THR A 132 9.84 -1.11 19.24
N ARG A 133 10.69 -1.91 18.59
CA ARG A 133 12.06 -1.58 18.16
C ARG A 133 12.20 -1.52 16.66
N ARG A 134 11.28 -2.15 15.91
CA ARG A 134 11.31 -2.23 14.45
C ARG A 134 9.92 -2.20 13.82
N ILE A 135 9.71 -1.35 12.83
CA ILE A 135 8.46 -1.25 12.07
C ILE A 135 8.74 -1.51 10.59
N VAL A 136 8.14 -2.55 10.03
CA VAL A 136 8.17 -2.84 8.59
C VAL A 136 6.99 -2.15 7.92
N ALA A 137 7.24 -1.11 7.13
CA ALA A 137 6.19 -0.30 6.53
C ALA A 137 6.03 -0.59 5.02
N ALA A 138 4.78 -0.80 4.59
CA ALA A 138 4.46 -1.08 3.19
C ALA A 138 4.39 0.17 2.29
N CYS A 139 4.35 1.37 2.90
CA CYS A 139 4.07 2.61 2.21
C CYS A 139 5.17 3.66 2.44
N PRO A 140 5.70 4.32 1.39
CA PRO A 140 6.75 5.33 1.52
C PRO A 140 6.28 6.57 2.29
N ASN A 141 4.98 6.91 2.24
CA ASN A 141 4.41 7.95 3.08
C ASN A 141 4.49 7.61 4.57
N CYS A 142 4.23 6.35 4.93
CA CYS A 142 4.31 5.88 6.31
C CYS A 142 5.75 5.90 6.80
N VAL A 143 6.71 5.44 6.00
CA VAL A 143 8.14 5.53 6.35
C VAL A 143 8.56 6.96 6.67
N LEU A 144 8.22 7.92 5.80
CA LEU A 144 8.55 9.32 6.02
C LEU A 144 7.87 9.89 7.29
N ALA A 145 6.58 9.59 7.49
CA ALA A 145 5.83 10.11 8.63
C ALA A 145 6.29 9.51 9.97
N LEU A 146 6.44 8.19 10.04
CA LEU A 146 6.89 7.48 11.24
C LEU A 146 8.30 7.93 11.65
N ARG A 147 9.25 8.03 10.72
CA ARG A 147 10.59 8.55 11.03
C ARG A 147 10.54 9.98 11.56
N GLY A 148 9.68 10.82 10.97
CA GLY A 148 9.51 12.21 11.42
C GLY A 148 8.92 12.35 12.82
N ALA A 149 7.98 11.47 13.18
CA ALA A 149 7.34 11.46 14.50
C ALA A 149 8.27 10.87 15.57
N LEU A 150 8.77 9.66 15.36
CA LEU A 150 9.53 8.89 16.36
C LEU A 150 10.90 9.48 16.65
N ALA A 151 11.54 10.16 15.68
CA ALA A 151 12.82 10.83 15.91
C ALA A 151 12.75 12.02 16.88
N ARG A 152 11.55 12.46 17.29
CA ARG A 152 11.36 13.59 18.21
C ARG A 152 11.33 13.19 19.69
N ASP A 153 11.27 11.89 20.00
CA ASP A 153 11.16 11.41 21.37
C ASP A 153 12.28 10.41 21.67
N GLU A 154 13.00 10.62 22.78
CA GLU A 154 14.18 9.84 23.14
C GLU A 154 13.88 8.34 23.33
N ARG A 155 12.64 8.00 23.70
CA ARG A 155 12.19 6.61 23.91
C ARG A 155 12.01 5.86 22.59
N THR A 156 11.75 6.58 21.49
CA THR A 156 11.42 5.99 20.18
C THR A 156 12.36 6.37 19.04
N GLN A 157 13.29 7.30 19.24
CA GLN A 157 14.27 7.71 18.23
C GLN A 157 15.15 6.56 17.70
N GLY A 158 15.29 5.48 18.49
CA GLY A 158 16.04 4.27 18.11
C GLY A 158 15.21 3.22 17.36
N VAL A 159 13.93 3.46 17.08
CA VAL A 159 13.07 2.52 16.35
C VAL A 159 13.48 2.46 14.89
N GLU A 160 13.82 1.28 14.41
CA GLU A 160 14.15 1.02 13.02
C GLU A 160 12.89 1.03 12.17
N ILE A 161 12.87 1.85 11.11
CA ILE A 161 11.78 1.85 10.12
C ILE A 161 12.29 1.24 8.81
N VAL A 162 11.76 0.07 8.45
CA VAL A 162 12.18 -0.74 7.32
C VAL A 162 11.18 -0.62 6.17
N ALA A 163 11.67 -0.36 4.96
CA ALA A 163 10.84 -0.40 3.76
C ALA A 163 10.54 -1.84 3.36
N LEU A 164 9.24 -2.21 3.30
CA LEU A 164 8.80 -3.55 2.94
C LEU A 164 9.44 -4.14 1.67
N PRO A 165 9.58 -3.43 0.52
CA PRO A 165 10.11 -4.05 -0.68
C PRO A 165 11.58 -4.48 -0.53
N LEU A 166 12.39 -3.75 0.24
CA LEU A 166 13.76 -4.18 0.55
C LEU A 166 13.78 -5.46 1.38
N LEU A 167 12.92 -5.54 2.40
CA LEU A 167 12.83 -6.74 3.23
C LEU A 167 12.40 -7.96 2.39
N LEU A 168 11.38 -7.80 1.55
CA LEU A 168 10.93 -8.88 0.67
C LEU A 168 12.05 -9.34 -0.28
N ALA A 169 12.82 -8.42 -0.86
CA ALA A 169 13.98 -8.76 -1.67
C ALA A 169 15.06 -9.50 -0.86
N GLN A 170 15.35 -9.04 0.36
CA GLN A 170 16.30 -9.72 1.28
C GLN A 170 15.85 -11.14 1.65
N MET A 171 14.54 -11.36 1.75
CA MET A 171 13.94 -12.68 1.97
C MET A 171 13.99 -13.58 0.71
N GLY A 172 14.45 -13.04 -0.44
CA GLY A 172 14.61 -13.76 -1.70
C GLY A 172 13.38 -13.72 -2.63
N TYR A 173 12.41 -12.85 -2.35
CA TYR A 173 11.26 -12.65 -3.25
C TYR A 173 11.66 -11.80 -4.45
N HIS A 174 11.06 -12.11 -5.60
CA HIS A 174 11.16 -11.35 -6.84
C HIS A 174 9.87 -11.51 -7.63
N ILE A 175 9.62 -10.59 -8.55
CA ILE A 175 8.50 -10.64 -9.47
C ILE A 175 8.78 -11.75 -10.49
N ASP A 176 7.83 -12.68 -10.60
CA ASP A 176 7.87 -13.75 -11.59
C ASP A 176 7.41 -13.22 -12.95
N ALA A 177 8.23 -13.43 -13.99
CA ALA A 177 7.94 -12.96 -15.34
C ALA A 177 6.67 -13.60 -15.95
N GLY A 178 6.37 -14.85 -15.60
CA GLY A 178 5.17 -15.55 -16.06
C GLY A 178 3.90 -14.98 -15.43
N ILE A 179 3.91 -14.75 -14.12
CA ILE A 179 2.82 -14.08 -13.39
C ILE A 179 2.63 -12.65 -13.88
N ALA A 180 3.73 -11.91 -14.07
CA ALA A 180 3.70 -10.56 -14.59
C ALA A 180 3.08 -10.51 -15.99
N ARG A 181 3.45 -11.45 -16.88
CA ARG A 181 2.84 -11.61 -18.21
C ARG A 181 1.35 -11.91 -18.13
N GLU A 182 0.97 -12.88 -17.28
CA GLU A 182 -0.43 -13.27 -17.09
C GLU A 182 -1.27 -12.08 -16.61
N MET A 183 -0.78 -11.35 -15.61
CA MET A 183 -1.43 -10.14 -15.10
C MET A 183 -1.57 -9.05 -16.15
N LEU A 184 -0.51 -8.79 -16.92
CA LEU A 184 -0.55 -7.82 -18.01
C LEU A 184 -1.56 -8.22 -19.08
N ASN A 185 -1.56 -9.49 -19.52
CA ASN A 185 -2.53 -10.00 -20.49
C ASN A 185 -3.97 -9.83 -19.99
N ARG A 186 -4.25 -10.15 -18.71
CA ARG A 186 -5.57 -9.95 -18.11
C ARG A 186 -5.97 -8.48 -18.09
N GLU A 187 -5.05 -7.60 -17.70
CA GLU A 187 -5.30 -6.16 -17.64
C GLU A 187 -5.63 -5.60 -19.04
N LEU A 188 -4.85 -5.98 -20.05
CA LEU A 188 -5.06 -5.55 -21.44
C LEU A 188 -6.35 -6.12 -22.04
N ALA A 189 -6.75 -7.32 -21.64
CA ALA A 189 -8.00 -7.94 -22.08
C ALA A 189 -9.26 -7.31 -21.43
N TRP A 190 -9.13 -6.71 -20.24
CA TRP A 190 -10.24 -6.17 -19.44
C TRP A 190 -10.32 -4.64 -19.40
N ARG A 191 -9.54 -3.91 -20.21
CA ARG A 191 -9.50 -2.44 -20.14
C ARG A 191 -10.90 -1.83 -20.34
N HIS A 192 -11.29 -1.04 -19.34
CA HIS A 192 -12.61 -0.46 -19.09
C HIS A 192 -13.20 0.37 -20.26
N PRO A 193 -14.54 0.51 -20.36
CA PRO A 193 -15.30 1.36 -21.29
C PRO A 193 -15.00 2.87 -21.29
N ASP A 194 -13.79 3.34 -20.96
CA ASP A 194 -13.34 4.71 -21.27
C ASP A 194 -12.09 4.72 -22.16
N TRP A 195 -11.79 3.55 -22.72
CA TRP A 195 -10.83 3.35 -23.79
C TRP A 195 -11.44 3.54 -25.18
N TYR A 196 -12.64 4.12 -25.20
CA TYR A 196 -13.26 4.54 -26.42
C TYR A 196 -12.47 5.72 -27.01
N ASP A 197 -12.33 5.74 -28.34
CA ASP A 197 -11.84 6.93 -29.03
C ASP A 197 -12.75 8.15 -28.75
N GLU A 198 -12.39 9.33 -29.25
CA GLU A 198 -13.21 10.54 -29.09
C GLU A 198 -14.66 10.37 -29.62
N GLY A 199 -14.94 9.31 -30.39
CA GLY A 199 -16.24 8.94 -30.92
C GLY A 199 -16.98 7.83 -30.17
N GLY A 200 -16.45 7.29 -29.07
CA GLY A 200 -17.13 6.21 -28.34
C GLY A 200 -16.87 4.80 -28.89
N ASN A 201 -15.83 4.57 -29.71
CA ASN A 201 -15.49 3.24 -30.26
C ASN A 201 -14.34 2.56 -29.51
N PRO A 202 -14.47 1.28 -29.11
CA PRO A 202 -13.46 0.64 -28.27
C PRO A 202 -12.12 0.68 -28.99
N THR A 203 -11.07 1.18 -28.35
CA THR A 203 -9.71 0.86 -28.81
C THR A 203 -9.51 -0.64 -28.63
N GLU A 204 -9.09 -1.32 -29.70
CA GLU A 204 -9.06 -2.78 -29.76
C GLU A 204 -8.25 -3.37 -28.61
N ALA A 205 -8.61 -4.59 -28.17
CA ALA A 205 -7.81 -5.32 -27.18
C ALA A 205 -6.36 -5.45 -27.69
N CYS A 206 -5.42 -4.89 -26.94
CA CYS A 206 -4.01 -4.96 -27.28
C CYS A 206 -3.39 -6.24 -26.72
N GLU A 207 -2.67 -6.99 -27.54
CA GLU A 207 -1.82 -8.06 -27.03
C GLU A 207 -0.63 -7.46 -26.26
N ALA A 208 -0.17 -8.15 -25.22
CA ALA A 208 1.05 -7.71 -24.54
C ALA A 208 2.25 -7.80 -25.51
N PRO A 209 3.16 -6.82 -25.48
CA PRO A 209 4.34 -6.83 -26.34
C PRO A 209 5.21 -8.06 -26.08
N GLU A 210 5.93 -8.57 -27.09
CA GLU A 210 6.77 -9.77 -26.93
C GLU A 210 7.79 -9.60 -25.80
N SER A 211 8.44 -8.44 -25.70
CA SER A 211 9.29 -8.08 -24.55
C SER A 211 8.45 -7.50 -23.41
N LEU A 212 8.62 -8.02 -22.19
CA LEU A 212 7.96 -7.50 -21.00
C LEU A 212 8.89 -6.51 -20.28
N LEU A 213 8.61 -5.22 -20.42
CA LEU A 213 9.44 -4.16 -19.83
C LEU A 213 8.61 -3.32 -18.86
N PHE A 214 9.05 -3.19 -17.63
CA PHE A 214 8.39 -2.46 -16.56
C PHE A 214 9.21 -1.27 -16.14
N MET A 215 8.56 -0.10 -16.15
CA MET A 215 9.16 1.15 -15.71
C MET A 215 8.85 1.40 -14.23
N PRO A 216 9.84 1.50 -13.33
CA PRO A 216 9.60 1.83 -11.94
C PRO A 216 9.18 3.30 -11.78
N HIS A 217 8.17 3.55 -10.96
CA HIS A 217 7.81 4.87 -10.47
C HIS A 217 8.34 5.09 -9.05
N ASP A 218 9.35 5.96 -8.91
CA ASP A 218 9.91 6.31 -7.60
C ASP A 218 9.09 7.43 -6.94
N SER A 219 8.39 7.09 -5.87
CA SER A 219 7.45 7.99 -5.19
C SER A 219 8.13 9.17 -4.47
N CYS A 220 7.46 10.33 -4.42
CA CYS A 220 8.02 11.55 -3.83
C CYS A 220 8.49 11.45 -2.36
N PRO A 221 7.85 10.68 -1.45
CA PRO A 221 8.30 10.60 -0.05
C PRO A 221 9.62 9.85 0.10
N ASP A 222 9.97 9.00 -0.88
CA ASP A 222 11.15 8.14 -0.87
C ASP A 222 12.38 8.84 -1.47
N LYS A 223 12.24 9.97 -2.18
CA LYS A 223 13.35 10.64 -2.90
C LYS A 223 14.59 10.95 -2.05
N LYS A 224 14.43 11.15 -0.74
CA LYS A 224 15.55 11.43 0.16
C LYS A 224 16.39 10.19 0.43
N THR A 225 15.76 9.03 0.60
CA THR A 225 16.44 7.79 1.03
C THR A 225 16.60 6.79 -0.12
N GLY A 226 15.60 6.66 -0.99
CA GLY A 226 15.63 5.78 -2.16
C GLY A 226 15.40 4.31 -1.82
N GLU A 227 14.88 4.00 -0.63
CA GLU A 227 14.75 2.62 -0.15
C GLU A 227 13.64 1.87 -0.86
N PHE A 228 12.51 2.51 -1.15
CA PHE A 228 11.48 1.90 -1.97
C PHE A 228 11.94 1.80 -3.43
N ALA A 229 12.65 2.80 -3.93
CA ALA A 229 13.27 2.78 -5.25
C ALA A 229 14.24 1.60 -5.42
N ASP A 230 15.11 1.37 -4.43
CA ASP A 230 16.04 0.24 -4.40
C ASP A 230 15.30 -1.09 -4.25
N GLY A 231 14.31 -1.15 -3.36
CA GLY A 231 13.49 -2.34 -3.17
C GLY A 231 12.73 -2.75 -4.43
N LEU A 232 12.13 -1.80 -5.16
CA LEU A 232 11.44 -2.11 -6.43
C LEU A 232 12.38 -2.75 -7.45
N ARG A 233 13.59 -2.19 -7.60
CA ARG A 233 14.60 -2.72 -8.54
C ARG A 233 15.14 -4.07 -8.07
N ALA A 234 15.33 -4.26 -6.76
CA ALA A 234 15.77 -5.55 -6.22
C ALA A 234 14.70 -6.66 -6.35
N LEU A 235 13.42 -6.29 -6.35
CA LEU A 235 12.31 -7.22 -6.59
C LEU A 235 12.07 -7.51 -8.07
N MET A 236 12.54 -6.66 -8.98
CA MET A 236 12.37 -6.84 -10.42
C MET A 236 13.63 -7.46 -11.05
N PRO A 237 13.51 -8.61 -11.73
CA PRO A 237 14.59 -9.11 -12.58
C PRO A 237 15.06 -8.08 -13.61
N GLU A 238 16.35 -8.08 -13.95
CA GLU A 238 16.96 -7.07 -14.84
C GLU A 238 16.31 -7.09 -16.22
N GLU A 239 15.92 -8.28 -16.69
CA GLU A 239 15.26 -8.48 -17.99
C GLU A 239 13.86 -7.87 -18.06
N LEU A 240 13.22 -7.61 -16.91
CA LEU A 240 11.92 -6.97 -16.84
C LEU A 240 12.01 -5.45 -16.66
N LEU A 241 13.20 -4.87 -16.50
CA LEU A 241 13.36 -3.47 -16.11
C LEU A 241 13.63 -2.59 -17.33
N VAL A 242 12.92 -1.45 -17.42
CA VAL A 242 13.29 -0.35 -18.32
C VAL A 242 13.28 0.98 -17.58
N GLU A 243 14.32 1.79 -17.77
CA GLU A 243 14.47 3.07 -17.08
C GLU A 243 14.87 4.18 -18.06
N GLY A 244 14.22 5.34 -17.92
CA GLY A 244 14.65 6.57 -18.56
C GLY A 244 15.44 7.46 -17.60
N GLU A 245 15.52 8.76 -17.92
CA GLU A 245 16.26 9.71 -17.09
C GLU A 245 15.51 10.13 -15.81
N LYS A 246 14.18 10.08 -15.85
CA LYS A 246 13.25 10.54 -14.79
C LYS A 246 13.08 9.49 -13.68
N VAL A 247 14.18 9.09 -13.05
CA VAL A 247 14.21 8.11 -11.95
C VAL A 247 14.77 8.69 -10.65
N ARG A 248 14.45 8.04 -9.53
CA ARG A 248 14.91 8.35 -8.17
C ARG A 248 14.63 9.80 -7.80
N LYS A 249 15.67 10.57 -7.48
CA LYS A 249 15.55 12.01 -7.16
C LYS A 249 14.95 12.82 -8.31
N ARG A 250 15.15 12.38 -9.56
CA ARG A 250 14.62 12.99 -10.79
C ARG A 250 13.24 12.49 -11.18
N SER A 251 12.66 11.53 -10.46
CA SER A 251 11.32 11.01 -10.73
C SER A 251 10.28 12.13 -10.75
N VAL A 252 9.38 12.10 -11.72
CA VAL A 252 8.29 13.09 -11.83
C VAL A 252 7.20 12.80 -10.79
N CYS A 253 6.42 13.82 -10.45
CA CYS A 253 5.28 13.65 -9.57
C CYS A 253 4.17 12.86 -10.30
N CYS A 254 3.55 11.89 -9.63
CA CYS A 254 2.41 11.15 -10.21
C CYS A 254 1.12 11.98 -10.30
N GLY A 255 1.02 13.10 -9.57
CA GLY A 255 -0.18 13.94 -9.51
C GLY A 255 -1.00 13.80 -8.22
N SER A 256 -0.81 12.76 -7.41
CA SER A 256 -1.71 12.46 -6.28
C SER A 256 -1.79 13.57 -5.23
N LEU A 257 -0.67 14.26 -4.95
CA LEU A 257 -0.64 15.42 -4.05
C LEU A 257 -1.33 16.66 -4.65
N ALA A 258 -1.17 16.89 -5.95
CA ALA A 258 -1.86 18.00 -6.62
C ALA A 258 -3.38 17.78 -6.58
N ARG A 259 -3.82 16.53 -6.82
CA ARG A 259 -5.23 16.14 -6.69
C ARG A 259 -5.76 16.34 -5.27
N ALA A 260 -5.02 15.87 -4.26
CA ALA A 260 -5.38 16.07 -2.86
C ALA A 260 -5.47 17.56 -2.46
N ALA A 261 -4.73 18.44 -3.13
CA ALA A 261 -4.79 19.88 -2.95
C ALA A 261 -5.86 20.59 -3.82
N GLY A 262 -6.76 19.84 -4.47
CA GLY A 262 -7.81 20.38 -5.34
C GLY A 262 -7.34 20.85 -6.72
N LYS A 263 -6.09 20.56 -7.11
CA LYS A 263 -5.51 20.94 -8.40
C LYS A 263 -5.61 19.80 -9.42
N THR A 264 -6.84 19.43 -9.78
CA THR A 264 -7.16 18.28 -10.63
C THR A 264 -6.46 18.33 -11.99
N GLU A 265 -6.52 19.46 -12.70
CA GLU A 265 -5.90 19.59 -14.04
C GLU A 265 -4.38 19.37 -14.01
N LEU A 266 -3.71 19.90 -12.99
CA LEU A 266 -2.28 19.69 -12.77
C LEU A 266 -1.98 18.24 -12.41
N ALA A 267 -2.82 17.60 -11.60
CA ALA A 267 -2.65 16.20 -11.25
C ALA A 267 -2.72 15.30 -12.49
N ASP A 268 -3.66 15.60 -13.39
CA ASP A 268 -3.89 14.79 -14.58
C ASP A 268 -2.87 15.07 -15.67
N SER A 269 -2.40 16.31 -15.81
CA SER A 269 -1.28 16.61 -16.71
C SER A 269 0.00 15.90 -16.27
N GLN A 270 0.29 15.86 -14.97
CA GLN A 270 1.44 15.14 -14.42
C GLN A 270 1.33 13.63 -14.64
N ALA A 271 0.15 13.04 -14.45
CA ALA A 271 -0.06 11.63 -14.70
C ALA A 271 0.10 11.29 -16.18
N ARG A 272 -0.51 12.09 -17.09
CA ARG A 272 -0.41 11.91 -18.55
C ARG A 272 1.03 12.01 -19.04
N GLU A 273 1.78 13.01 -18.59
CA GLU A 273 3.21 13.13 -18.91
C GLU A 273 3.96 11.86 -18.49
N HIS A 274 3.67 11.31 -17.32
CA HIS A 274 4.31 10.09 -16.85
C HIS A 274 3.92 8.84 -17.65
N GLY A 275 2.67 8.75 -18.10
CA GLY A 275 2.23 7.72 -19.03
C GLY A 275 2.97 7.82 -20.36
N GLN A 276 3.11 9.03 -20.91
CA GLN A 276 3.84 9.27 -22.15
C GLN A 276 5.31 8.90 -22.02
N ASP A 277 5.96 9.27 -20.91
CA ASP A 277 7.35 8.87 -20.63
C ASP A 277 7.51 7.34 -20.68
N ALA A 278 6.55 6.60 -20.11
CA ALA A 278 6.58 5.13 -20.13
C ALA A 278 6.38 4.57 -21.55
N SER A 279 5.44 5.15 -22.30
CA SER A 279 5.16 4.80 -23.71
C SER A 279 6.39 5.02 -24.58
N ASP A 280 7.03 6.18 -24.47
CA ASP A 280 8.22 6.57 -25.24
C ASP A 280 9.43 5.67 -24.93
N LEU A 281 9.51 5.12 -23.72
CA LEU A 281 10.53 4.14 -23.32
C LEU A 281 10.21 2.71 -23.79
N GLY A 282 9.04 2.47 -24.39
CA GLY A 282 8.58 1.14 -24.77
C GLY A 282 8.21 0.26 -23.56
N ALA A 283 7.86 0.87 -22.42
CA ALA A 283 7.43 0.12 -21.25
C ALA A 283 6.07 -0.53 -21.50
N SER A 284 5.94 -1.80 -21.13
CA SER A 284 4.69 -2.55 -21.11
C SER A 284 3.79 -2.17 -19.94
N ALA A 285 4.36 -1.65 -18.84
CA ALA A 285 3.63 -1.15 -17.68
C ALA A 285 4.50 -0.25 -16.79
N ILE A 286 3.85 0.53 -15.92
CA ILE A 286 4.47 1.24 -14.80
C ILE A 286 4.31 0.42 -13.52
N VAL A 287 5.37 0.29 -12.73
CA VAL A 287 5.34 -0.39 -11.42
C VAL A 287 5.63 0.59 -10.30
N THR A 288 4.73 0.69 -9.33
CA THR A 288 4.87 1.63 -8.20
C THR A 288 4.94 0.90 -6.85
N ALA A 289 5.51 1.58 -5.85
CA ALA A 289 5.47 1.15 -4.45
C ALA A 289 4.59 2.03 -3.55
N CYS A 290 3.77 2.90 -4.13
CA CYS A 290 2.87 3.77 -3.40
C CYS A 290 1.46 3.62 -3.96
N VAL A 291 0.55 3.10 -3.14
CA VAL A 291 -0.87 2.89 -3.49
C VAL A 291 -1.51 4.17 -4.07
N SER A 292 -1.20 5.35 -3.52
CA SER A 292 -1.69 6.63 -4.05
C SER A 292 -1.10 7.00 -5.42
N CYS A 293 0.15 6.59 -5.71
CA CYS A 293 0.73 6.76 -7.04
C CYS A 293 0.05 5.80 -8.04
N THR A 294 -0.14 4.53 -7.66
CA THR A 294 -0.85 3.57 -8.51
C THR A 294 -2.24 4.07 -8.84
N PHE A 295 -3.03 4.49 -7.85
CA PHE A 295 -4.38 5.03 -8.08
C PHE A 295 -4.39 6.21 -9.05
N GLN A 296 -3.58 7.25 -8.79
CA GLN A 296 -3.57 8.44 -9.64
C GLN A 296 -3.15 8.11 -11.08
N LEU A 297 -2.11 7.30 -11.26
CA LEU A 297 -1.63 6.92 -12.60
C LEU A 297 -2.62 5.97 -13.31
N MET A 298 -3.29 5.08 -12.57
CA MET A 298 -4.35 4.25 -13.14
C MET A 298 -5.52 5.07 -13.66
N MET A 299 -5.91 6.13 -12.94
CA MET A 299 -7.11 6.90 -13.26
C MET A 299 -6.87 8.00 -14.31
N ALA A 300 -5.68 8.58 -14.34
CA ALA A 300 -5.44 9.83 -15.06
C ALA A 300 -4.57 9.72 -16.32
N GLN A 301 -3.84 8.61 -16.53
CA GLN A 301 -3.14 8.34 -17.79
C GLN A 301 -3.64 7.05 -18.44
N ARG A 302 -3.52 6.96 -19.77
CA ARG A 302 -4.10 5.89 -20.59
C ARG A 302 -3.10 5.14 -21.46
N GLU A 303 -1.83 5.52 -21.42
CA GLU A 303 -0.77 4.98 -22.28
C GLU A 303 -0.46 3.52 -21.94
N VAL A 304 -0.19 3.24 -20.66
CA VAL A 304 0.26 1.90 -20.23
C VAL A 304 -0.41 1.45 -18.93
N PRO A 305 -0.52 0.13 -18.69
CA PRO A 305 -0.95 -0.42 -17.40
C PRO A 305 -0.12 0.06 -16.21
N VAL A 306 -0.72 0.10 -15.03
CA VAL A 306 -0.02 0.43 -13.78
C VAL A 306 -0.29 -0.64 -12.73
N PHE A 307 0.79 -1.15 -12.13
CA PHE A 307 0.73 -2.11 -11.05
C PHE A 307 1.37 -1.53 -9.79
N HIS A 308 0.76 -1.78 -8.64
CA HIS A 308 1.48 -1.78 -7.39
C HIS A 308 2.32 -3.06 -7.29
N TYR A 309 3.57 -2.99 -6.85
CA TYR A 309 4.48 -4.16 -6.84
C TYR A 309 3.94 -5.38 -6.08
N LEU A 310 3.15 -5.17 -5.02
CA LEU A 310 2.52 -6.26 -4.28
C LEU A 310 1.46 -7.00 -5.12
N GLU A 311 0.82 -6.35 -6.08
CA GLU A 311 -0.13 -7.03 -6.97
C GLU A 311 0.60 -8.09 -7.81
N LEU A 312 1.78 -7.74 -8.33
CA LEU A 312 2.64 -8.64 -9.10
C LEU A 312 3.23 -9.76 -8.23
N LEU A 313 3.78 -9.42 -7.05
CA LEU A 313 4.39 -10.41 -6.16
C LEU A 313 3.40 -11.44 -5.61
N PHE A 314 2.14 -11.04 -5.37
CA PHE A 314 1.12 -11.90 -4.79
C PHE A 314 0.09 -12.39 -5.81
N ASN A 315 0.28 -12.11 -7.11
CA ASN A 315 -0.67 -12.43 -8.18
C ASN A 315 -2.12 -12.03 -7.84
N TRP A 316 -2.30 -10.82 -7.32
CA TRP A 316 -3.61 -10.34 -6.88
C TRP A 316 -3.82 -8.89 -7.30
N ARG A 317 -4.77 -8.65 -8.20
CA ARG A 317 -5.09 -7.34 -8.75
C ARG A 317 -6.07 -6.61 -7.83
N ILE A 318 -5.73 -5.39 -7.46
CA ILE A 318 -6.65 -4.44 -6.84
C ILE A 318 -7.68 -4.02 -7.90
N ASP A 319 -8.95 -3.97 -7.53
CA ASP A 319 -9.99 -3.41 -8.41
C ASP A 319 -9.90 -1.87 -8.43
N TRP A 320 -9.00 -1.37 -9.27
CA TRP A 320 -8.77 0.07 -9.42
C TRP A 320 -9.92 0.79 -10.13
N TYR A 321 -10.80 0.08 -10.84
CA TYR A 321 -11.88 0.70 -11.63
C TYR A 321 -13.08 1.09 -10.78
N HIS A 322 -13.29 0.38 -9.67
CA HIS A 322 -14.30 0.74 -8.68
C HIS A 322 -13.68 1.40 -7.44
N ALA A 323 -12.42 1.87 -7.54
CA ALA A 323 -11.65 2.43 -6.43
C ALA A 323 -12.27 3.70 -5.82
N ASP A 324 -13.13 4.42 -6.54
CA ASP A 324 -13.89 5.57 -6.05
C ASP A 324 -14.85 5.21 -4.90
N ALA A 325 -15.24 3.94 -4.79
CA ALA A 325 -15.97 3.41 -3.63
C ALA A 325 -15.07 3.19 -2.38
N TYR A 326 -13.74 3.41 -2.46
CA TYR A 326 -12.77 2.95 -1.46
C TYR A 326 -11.84 4.06 -0.95
N MET A 327 -12.28 4.80 0.07
CA MET A 327 -11.40 5.41 1.06
C MET A 327 -12.20 5.68 2.34
N LYS A 328 -12.70 4.61 2.95
CA LYS A 328 -13.65 4.64 4.07
C LYS A 328 -12.97 4.55 5.43
N LEU A 329 -11.81 3.88 5.52
CA LEU A 329 -11.19 3.53 6.79
C LEU A 329 -9.91 4.33 7.05
N ARG A 330 -9.86 5.00 8.20
CA ARG A 330 -8.63 5.55 8.80
C ARG A 330 -8.65 5.21 10.28
N PHE A 331 -7.92 4.17 10.65
CA PHE A 331 -7.73 3.83 12.07
C PHE A 331 -6.81 4.87 12.69
N LEU A 332 -7.39 5.71 13.54
CA LEU A 332 -6.70 6.71 14.35
C LEU A 332 -7.07 6.41 15.80
N PHE A 333 -6.34 7.01 16.74
CA PHE A 333 -6.70 6.90 18.14
C PHE A 333 -7.96 7.74 18.44
N ASP A 334 -8.83 7.20 19.28
CA ASP A 334 -10.14 7.77 19.63
C ASP A 334 -10.05 9.17 20.25
N ASP A 335 -9.07 9.37 21.15
CA ASP A 335 -8.92 10.61 21.92
C ASP A 335 -8.32 11.75 21.06
N SER A 336 -7.66 11.39 19.95
CA SER A 336 -6.96 12.32 19.06
C SER A 336 -7.88 13.10 18.11
N LEU A 337 -9.17 12.74 17.99
CA LEU A 337 -10.12 13.32 17.03
C LEU A 337 -11.30 14.06 17.68
N GLY A 338 -11.39 14.13 19.01
CA GLY A 338 -12.52 14.79 19.69
C GLY A 338 -13.89 14.14 19.45
N VAL A 339 -13.92 12.84 19.09
CA VAL A 339 -15.15 12.09 18.86
C VAL A 339 -15.73 11.65 20.21
N GLU A 340 -16.91 12.14 20.57
CA GLU A 340 -17.63 11.67 21.76
C GLU A 340 -17.90 10.16 21.68
N LYS A 341 -17.58 9.43 22.77
CA LYS A 341 -17.84 7.99 22.90
C LYS A 341 -19.35 7.71 22.83
N GLN A 342 -19.88 7.40 21.65
CA GLN A 342 -21.23 6.85 21.53
C GLN A 342 -21.24 5.37 21.91
N GLY A 343 -21.41 5.10 23.21
CA GLY A 343 -21.84 3.81 23.74
C GLY A 343 -20.86 2.63 23.57
N GLN A 344 -21.17 1.53 24.26
CA GLN A 344 -20.41 0.28 24.18
C GLN A 344 -20.75 -0.47 22.88
N GLY A 345 -19.73 -0.84 22.11
CA GLY A 345 -19.72 -2.13 21.40
C GLY A 345 -19.57 -2.15 19.88
N ALA A 346 -19.85 -1.08 19.14
CA ALA A 346 -19.60 -1.02 17.69
C ALA A 346 -19.75 0.43 17.18
N ARG A 347 -18.81 0.92 16.36
CA ARG A 347 -18.93 2.23 15.70
C ARG A 347 -18.89 2.06 14.18
N ASN A 348 -19.78 2.77 13.49
CA ASN A 348 -19.70 3.01 12.05
C ASN A 348 -18.81 4.23 11.79
N PHE A 349 -17.89 4.13 10.82
CA PHE A 349 -16.97 5.21 10.45
C PHE A 349 -17.66 6.36 9.71
N VAL A 350 -17.30 7.60 10.05
CA VAL A 350 -17.64 8.81 9.28
C VAL A 350 -16.67 8.90 8.10
N GLY A 351 -17.20 8.80 6.88
CA GLY A 351 -16.41 8.96 5.65
C GLY A 351 -15.85 10.38 5.50
N LEU A 352 -14.89 10.56 4.58
CA LEU A 352 -14.31 11.85 4.19
C LEU A 352 -15.29 12.83 3.51
N GLY A 353 -16.59 12.64 3.69
CA GLY A 353 -17.66 13.46 3.15
C GLY A 353 -18.76 13.69 4.19
N GLY A 354 -18.38 14.07 5.42
CA GLY A 354 -19.35 14.50 6.42
C GLY A 354 -20.29 15.56 5.86
N GLU A 355 -21.58 15.38 6.12
CA GLU A 355 -22.68 16.26 5.70
C GLU A 355 -22.34 17.72 5.99
N GLY A 356 -22.20 18.52 4.92
CA GLY A 356 -21.79 19.92 5.02
C GLY A 356 -21.48 20.58 3.67
N ALA A 357 -21.28 19.80 2.61
CA ALA A 357 -21.13 20.30 1.24
C ALA A 357 -22.46 20.21 0.45
N ALA A 358 -23.55 20.70 1.03
CA ALA A 358 -24.70 21.16 0.27
C ALA A 358 -24.78 22.67 0.49
N LYS A 359 -24.15 23.45 -0.41
CA LYS A 359 -24.56 24.83 -0.63
C LYS A 359 -25.41 24.83 -1.88
N GLU A 360 -26.66 25.24 -1.67
CA GLU A 360 -27.67 25.53 -2.68
C GLU A 360 -27.09 26.48 -3.73
N ASP A 361 -27.19 26.09 -4.99
CA ASP A 361 -27.06 27.01 -6.12
C ASP A 361 -28.37 27.80 -6.24
N ALA A 362 -28.23 29.13 -6.16
CA ALA A 362 -29.16 30.11 -6.71
C ALA A 362 -28.44 30.89 -7.81
#